data_AF-A0A9P9PFH7-F1
#
_entry.id   AF-A0A9P9PFH7-F1
#
_cell.length_a   1.000
_cell.length_b   1.000
_cell.length_c   1.000
_cell.angle_alpha   90.00
_cell.angle_beta   90.00
_cell.angle_gamma   90.00
#
_symmetry.space_group_name_H-M   'P 1'
#
loop_
_entity.id
_entity.type
_entity.pdbx_description
1 polymer ?
#
loop_
_entity_poly.entity_id
_entity_poly.type
_entity_poly.pdbx_seq_one_letter_code
_entity_poly.pdbx_strand_id
1 'polypeptide(L)'
;MITSLFASLLFPLSALAVPAPGPDGTYTLSAPGITAKFIAYSAAITSLVVSDRNGVKRDIILGYDNGTFYPVDPNHPDYGAVPGRYTNRIANHTYSLEGTRYFTEANDGNGTLHSGLNGWSRRTWNVSEVTNSSITFTIRDEANSSMGFPGLVLGKVTHTITANTWSTKLSARAVDHKTPIMLTTHPYWNLDAFANPATDLVLNHTLSLPFGERMIGIDGTTQSTGELPKVKKGGVNDFVSKPKQLGASMSDPEWVGNCGSDFGCSGYNNQWIVDRGTLDKDKPIATLSSDWSGIKWDLYSDQAGVVVYSCFWMGGTSLDTFIFHLGRMLT
;
A
#
# COMPACT_ATOMS: atom_id res chain seq x y z
N MET A 1 21.23 -1.61 66.99
CA MET A 1 20.52 -2.10 65.79
C MET A 1 20.65 -1.04 64.72
N ILE A 2 21.39 -1.35 63.65
CA ILE A 2 21.72 -0.43 62.56
C ILE A 2 20.57 -0.47 61.55
N THR A 3 19.88 0.65 61.36
CA THR A 3 18.87 0.84 60.31
C THR A 3 19.57 1.12 58.98
N SER A 4 19.52 0.14 58.07
CA SER A 4 20.00 0.26 56.70
C SER A 4 18.93 0.93 55.82
N LEU A 5 19.16 2.17 55.40
CA LEU A 5 18.41 2.79 54.30
C LEU A 5 18.95 2.24 52.97
N PHE A 6 18.17 1.41 52.29
CA PHE A 6 18.39 1.13 50.87
C PHE A 6 17.83 2.30 50.04
N ALA A 7 18.72 3.15 49.54
CA ALA A 7 18.39 4.10 48.48
C ALA A 7 18.30 3.34 47.16
N SER A 8 17.07 3.11 46.68
CA SER A 8 16.81 2.61 45.33
C SER A 8 17.20 3.68 44.30
N LEU A 9 18.37 3.50 43.69
CA LEU A 9 18.80 4.23 42.49
C LEU A 9 17.89 3.83 41.32
N LEU A 10 16.84 4.61 41.10
CA LEU A 10 16.10 4.62 39.85
C LEU A 10 17.00 5.28 38.79
N PHE A 11 17.65 4.46 37.97
CA PHE A 11 18.21 4.95 36.71
C PHE A 11 17.04 5.37 35.82
N PRO A 12 16.98 6.62 35.33
CA PRO A 12 16.02 6.95 34.29
C PRO A 12 16.38 6.13 33.06
N LEU A 13 15.44 5.33 32.55
CA LEU A 13 15.51 4.85 31.17
C LEU A 13 15.53 6.10 30.29
N SER A 14 16.72 6.55 29.88
CA SER A 14 16.83 7.52 28.80
C SER A 14 16.21 6.87 27.58
N ALA A 15 15.00 7.31 27.20
CA ALA A 15 14.48 7.01 25.88
C ALA A 15 15.54 7.47 24.88
N LEU A 16 16.14 6.53 24.14
CA LEU A 16 17.09 6.86 23.09
C LEU A 16 16.37 7.82 22.14
N ALA A 17 16.97 8.99 21.91
CA ALA A 17 16.40 9.98 21.00
C ALA A 17 16.29 9.36 19.60
N VAL A 18 15.14 9.52 18.95
CA VAL A 18 14.96 9.11 17.56
C VAL A 18 15.98 9.88 16.71
N PRO A 19 16.81 9.18 15.91
CA PRO A 19 17.79 9.85 15.05
C PRO A 19 17.08 10.77 14.06
N ALA A 20 17.74 11.86 13.66
CA ALA A 20 17.23 12.71 12.58
C ALA A 20 17.31 11.96 11.22
N PRO A 21 16.43 12.28 10.26
CA PRO A 21 16.56 11.74 8.90
C PRO A 21 17.84 12.30 8.22
N GLY A 22 18.22 11.67 7.11
CA GLY A 22 19.30 12.15 6.25
C GLY A 22 18.97 13.51 5.60
N PRO A 23 19.94 14.12 4.90
CA PRO A 23 19.76 15.42 4.24
C PRO A 23 18.66 15.45 3.18
N ASP A 24 18.30 14.30 2.61
CA ASP A 24 17.20 14.10 1.67
C ASP A 24 15.83 13.92 2.36
N GLY A 25 15.78 14.08 3.69
CA GLY A 25 14.58 13.90 4.50
C GLY A 25 14.20 12.43 4.75
N THR A 26 15.06 11.48 4.37
CA THR A 26 14.75 10.04 4.46
C THR A 26 15.45 9.32 5.62
N TYR A 27 14.83 8.24 6.10
CA TYR A 27 15.42 7.24 6.98
C TYR A 27 15.80 6.02 6.14
N THR A 28 17.06 5.62 6.19
CA THR A 28 17.54 4.46 5.42
C THR A 28 17.71 3.24 6.34
N LEU A 29 17.13 2.11 5.95
CA LEU A 29 17.33 0.80 6.57
C LEU A 29 18.01 -0.14 5.57
N SER A 30 18.96 -0.95 6.04
CA SER A 30 19.70 -1.89 5.19
C SER A 30 19.84 -3.26 5.85
N ALA A 31 19.72 -4.30 5.04
CA ALA A 31 20.05 -5.68 5.39
C ALA A 31 20.70 -6.37 4.17
N PRO A 32 21.23 -7.60 4.31
CA PRO A 32 21.80 -8.31 3.16
C PRO A 32 20.82 -8.38 1.98
N GLY A 33 21.26 -7.87 0.83
CA GLY A 33 20.52 -7.91 -0.42
C GLY A 33 19.42 -6.84 -0.61
N ILE A 34 19.10 -6.04 0.41
CA ILE A 34 17.99 -5.08 0.36
C ILE A 34 18.29 -3.80 1.14
N THR A 35 17.97 -2.65 0.55
CA THR A 35 18.00 -1.34 1.21
C THR A 35 16.69 -0.64 0.96
N ALA A 36 16.09 -0.04 1.98
CA ALA A 36 14.84 0.69 1.87
C ALA A 36 14.98 2.09 2.47
N LYS A 37 14.31 3.07 1.87
CA LYS A 37 14.18 4.43 2.42
C LYS A 37 12.75 4.72 2.81
N PHE A 38 12.58 5.49 3.88
CA PHE A 38 11.28 5.89 4.41
C PHE A 38 11.25 7.37 4.76
N ILE A 39 10.07 7.97 4.77
CA ILE A 39 9.88 9.36 5.21
C ILE A 39 8.73 9.46 6.22
N ALA A 40 8.74 10.52 7.03
CA ALA A 40 7.68 10.78 8.01
C ALA A 40 6.36 11.18 7.36
N TYR A 41 6.41 11.91 6.24
CA TYR A 41 5.21 12.26 5.48
C TYR A 41 4.58 10.98 4.89
N SER A 42 3.28 10.83 5.08
CA SER A 42 2.52 9.63 4.67
C SER A 42 2.96 8.30 5.31
N ALA A 43 3.94 8.31 6.23
CA ALA A 43 4.69 7.12 6.64
C ALA A 43 5.18 6.29 5.43
N ALA A 44 5.61 6.97 4.35
CA ALA A 44 5.86 6.32 3.07
C ALA A 44 7.20 5.55 3.04
N ILE A 45 7.20 4.44 2.30
CA ILE A 45 8.42 3.89 1.71
C ILE A 45 8.72 4.63 0.40
N THR A 46 9.93 5.13 0.21
CA THR A 46 10.28 5.98 -0.95
C THR A 46 11.25 5.32 -1.92
N SER A 47 11.92 4.25 -1.49
CA SER A 47 12.89 3.50 -2.28
C SER A 47 13.01 2.08 -1.73
N LEU A 48 13.17 1.10 -2.61
CA LEU A 48 13.41 -0.30 -2.28
C LEU A 48 14.43 -0.89 -3.28
N VAL A 49 15.68 -0.93 -2.87
CA VAL A 49 16.80 -1.33 -3.71
C VAL A 49 17.17 -2.79 -3.49
N VAL A 50 17.17 -3.58 -4.57
CA VAL A 50 17.61 -4.99 -4.60
C VAL A 50 18.61 -5.22 -5.75
N SER A 51 19.25 -6.39 -5.81
CA SER A 51 20.12 -6.75 -6.94
C SER A 51 19.35 -7.50 -8.03
N ASP A 52 19.59 -7.13 -9.30
CA ASP A 52 19.14 -7.91 -10.45
C ASP A 52 20.02 -9.17 -10.68
N ARG A 53 19.69 -9.97 -11.70
CA ARG A 53 20.41 -11.21 -12.06
C ARG A 53 21.89 -11.01 -12.39
N ASN A 54 22.29 -9.78 -12.75
CA ASN A 54 23.67 -9.42 -13.06
C ASN A 54 24.38 -8.77 -11.86
N GLY A 55 23.71 -8.71 -10.70
CA GLY A 55 24.22 -8.09 -9.47
C GLY A 55 24.03 -6.58 -9.41
N VAL A 56 23.47 -5.94 -10.44
CA VAL A 56 23.26 -4.49 -10.49
C VAL A 56 22.15 -4.09 -9.52
N LYS A 57 22.37 -3.03 -8.74
CA LYS A 57 21.36 -2.51 -7.81
C LYS A 57 20.27 -1.75 -8.57
N ARG A 58 19.01 -2.09 -8.28
CA ARG A 58 17.80 -1.54 -8.89
C ARG A 58 16.85 -1.07 -7.81
N ASP A 59 16.39 0.18 -7.89
CA ASP A 59 15.26 0.65 -7.09
C ASP A 59 13.97 0.20 -7.78
N ILE A 60 13.27 -0.74 -7.16
CA ILE A 60 12.15 -1.45 -7.80
C ILE A 60 10.78 -0.86 -7.47
N ILE A 61 10.76 0.28 -6.77
CA ILE A 61 9.53 1.03 -6.51
C ILE A 61 9.65 2.49 -6.95
N LEU A 62 8.53 3.11 -7.27
CA LEU A 62 8.49 4.54 -7.57
C LEU A 62 8.45 5.37 -6.28
N GLY A 63 9.08 6.53 -6.36
CA GLY A 63 9.09 7.54 -5.33
C GLY A 63 9.84 8.78 -5.81
N TYR A 64 10.10 9.69 -4.87
CA TYR A 64 10.92 10.87 -5.12
C TYR A 64 12.30 10.70 -4.49
N ASP A 65 13.34 11.15 -5.19
CA ASP A 65 14.72 11.15 -4.68
C ASP A 65 14.86 11.98 -3.39
N ASN A 66 14.05 13.03 -3.26
CA ASN A 66 14.03 13.92 -2.10
C ASN A 66 12.66 13.87 -1.40
N GLY A 67 12.67 13.52 -0.12
CA GLY A 67 11.48 13.43 0.73
C GLY A 67 10.71 14.75 0.84
N THR A 68 11.36 15.90 0.63
CA THR A 68 10.70 17.21 0.67
C THR A 68 9.71 17.44 -0.47
N PHE A 69 9.76 16.64 -1.54
CA PHE A 69 8.86 16.79 -2.69
C PHE A 69 7.48 16.16 -2.44
N TYR A 70 7.40 15.11 -1.62
CA TYR A 70 6.16 14.42 -1.27
C TYR A 70 5.01 15.36 -0.82
N PRO A 71 5.19 16.27 0.16
CA PRO A 71 4.12 17.13 0.63
C PRO A 71 3.74 18.28 -0.32
N VAL A 72 4.55 18.56 -1.34
CA VAL A 72 4.35 19.71 -2.25
C VAL A 72 3.97 19.30 -3.67
N ASP A 73 4.01 18.01 -3.98
CA ASP A 73 3.50 17.49 -5.25
C ASP A 73 1.97 17.70 -5.34
N PRO A 74 1.48 18.53 -6.27
CA PRO A 74 0.05 18.76 -6.42
C PRO A 74 -0.73 17.52 -6.85
N ASN A 75 -0.09 16.57 -7.55
CA ASN A 75 -0.74 15.34 -8.00
C ASN A 75 -0.92 14.35 -6.86
N HIS A 76 0.06 14.26 -5.95
CA HIS A 76 0.07 13.39 -4.78
C HIS A 76 -0.44 11.96 -5.10
N PRO A 77 0.27 11.18 -5.93
CA PRO A 77 -0.15 9.85 -6.37
C PRO A 77 0.00 8.77 -5.29
N ASP A 78 0.15 9.15 -4.01
CA ASP A 78 0.31 8.23 -2.89
C ASP A 78 1.52 7.28 -2.99
N TYR A 79 2.63 7.69 -3.64
CA TYR A 79 3.84 6.85 -3.79
C TYR A 79 4.32 6.22 -2.47
N GLY A 80 4.13 4.92 -2.30
CA GLY A 80 4.57 4.18 -1.11
C GLY A 80 3.87 4.59 0.19
N ALA A 81 2.84 5.43 0.13
CA ALA A 81 2.15 6.00 1.27
C ALA A 81 1.37 4.95 2.08
N VAL A 82 1.01 5.32 3.32
CA VAL A 82 0.02 4.60 4.14
C VAL A 82 -1.30 5.39 4.11
N PRO A 83 -2.23 5.08 3.18
CA PRO A 83 -3.54 5.72 3.18
C PRO A 83 -4.40 5.22 4.35
N GLY A 84 -5.30 6.08 4.80
CA GLY A 84 -6.16 5.81 5.95
C GLY A 84 -7.00 7.03 6.35
N ARG A 85 -7.94 6.88 7.29
CA ARG A 85 -8.22 5.64 8.05
C ARG A 85 -8.96 4.56 7.27
N TYR A 86 -9.59 4.91 6.15
CA TYR A 86 -10.21 4.01 5.18
C TYR A 86 -9.58 4.16 3.79
N THR A 87 -9.01 3.06 3.29
CA THR A 87 -8.35 2.97 1.99
C THR A 87 -9.37 2.62 0.89
N ASN A 88 -9.09 3.05 -0.35
CA ASN A 88 -9.94 2.85 -1.51
C ASN A 88 -11.23 3.67 -1.38
N ARG A 89 -12.33 3.23 -2.01
CA ARG A 89 -13.49 4.08 -2.24
C ARG A 89 -14.63 3.84 -1.26
N ILE A 90 -15.29 4.94 -0.87
CA ILE A 90 -16.61 4.95 -0.25
C ILE A 90 -17.57 5.54 -1.29
N ALA A 91 -18.49 4.71 -1.78
CA ALA A 91 -19.46 5.10 -2.79
C ALA A 91 -20.40 6.19 -2.26
N ASN A 92 -20.76 7.15 -3.12
CA ASN A 92 -21.68 8.25 -2.80
C ASN A 92 -21.27 9.05 -1.55
N HIS A 93 -19.96 9.07 -1.23
CA HIS A 93 -19.38 9.80 -0.10
C HIS A 93 -20.17 9.63 1.21
N THR A 94 -20.69 8.43 1.44
CA THR A 94 -21.59 8.15 2.56
C THR A 94 -21.50 6.70 3.01
N TYR A 95 -21.68 6.48 4.30
CA TYR A 95 -21.82 5.16 4.88
C TYR A 95 -22.75 5.22 6.09
N SER A 96 -23.22 4.05 6.53
CA SER A 96 -24.02 3.93 7.75
C SER A 96 -23.29 3.11 8.78
N LEU A 97 -23.25 3.59 10.02
CA LEU A 97 -22.68 2.90 11.16
C LEU A 97 -23.66 3.00 12.32
N GLU A 98 -24.07 1.85 12.86
CA GLU A 98 -25.04 1.75 13.97
C GLU A 98 -26.34 2.56 13.72
N GLY A 99 -26.85 2.50 12.49
CA GLY A 99 -28.08 3.21 12.08
C GLY A 99 -27.89 4.72 11.85
N THR A 100 -26.71 5.27 12.12
CA THR A 100 -26.38 6.68 11.83
C THR A 100 -25.72 6.78 10.46
N ARG A 101 -26.21 7.70 9.63
CA ARG A 101 -25.63 8.00 8.32
C ARG A 101 -24.55 9.08 8.46
N TYR A 102 -23.36 8.80 7.93
CA TYR A 102 -22.23 9.72 7.86
C TYR A 102 -21.99 10.16 6.43
N PHE A 103 -21.44 11.37 6.27
CA PHE A 103 -21.04 11.95 4.98
C PHE A 103 -19.55 12.25 5.03
N THR A 104 -18.83 11.75 4.03
CA THR A 104 -17.39 11.92 3.86
C THR A 104 -17.11 12.95 2.77
N GLU A 105 -15.86 13.37 2.65
CA GLU A 105 -15.45 14.32 1.59
C GLU A 105 -15.52 13.66 0.21
N ALA A 106 -16.18 14.31 -0.76
CA ALA A 106 -16.19 13.86 -2.15
C ALA A 106 -14.93 14.33 -2.88
N ASN A 107 -13.87 13.53 -2.86
CA ASN A 107 -12.58 13.83 -3.51
C ASN A 107 -12.30 12.98 -4.76
N ASP A 108 -13.22 12.09 -5.13
CA ASP A 108 -13.09 11.22 -6.31
C ASP A 108 -14.46 11.09 -7.01
N GLY A 109 -14.81 12.14 -7.77
CA GLY A 109 -16.14 12.28 -8.37
C GLY A 109 -17.23 12.33 -7.31
N ASN A 110 -18.18 11.38 -7.35
CA ASN A 110 -19.24 11.27 -6.34
C ASN A 110 -18.84 10.43 -5.12
N GLY A 111 -17.61 9.94 -5.04
CA GLY A 111 -17.11 9.11 -3.95
C GLY A 111 -16.02 9.77 -3.12
N THR A 112 -15.64 9.06 -2.05
CA THR A 112 -14.46 9.37 -1.25
C THR A 112 -13.38 8.35 -1.54
N LEU A 113 -12.19 8.78 -1.94
CA LEU A 113 -11.01 7.94 -2.13
C LEU A 113 -9.99 8.21 -1.02
N HIS A 114 -9.46 7.15 -0.42
CA HIS A 114 -8.38 7.21 0.58
C HIS A 114 -8.64 8.19 1.74
N SER A 115 -9.89 8.28 2.18
CA SER A 115 -10.36 9.17 3.27
C SER A 115 -10.23 10.67 3.00
N GLY A 116 -10.19 11.10 1.74
CA GLY A 116 -10.29 12.52 1.39
C GLY A 116 -8.96 13.26 1.37
N LEU A 117 -9.03 14.60 1.34
CA LEU A 117 -7.89 15.50 1.16
C LEU A 117 -7.08 15.71 2.45
N ASN A 118 -7.56 15.21 3.59
CA ASN A 118 -6.82 15.14 4.85
C ASN A 118 -6.67 13.70 5.36
N GLY A 119 -6.67 12.72 4.45
CA GLY A 119 -6.37 11.32 4.75
C GLY A 119 -4.94 11.13 5.28
N TRP A 120 -4.63 9.94 5.80
CA TRP A 120 -3.33 9.65 6.43
C TRP A 120 -2.15 9.76 5.47
N SER A 121 -2.38 9.56 4.17
CA SER A 121 -1.33 9.72 3.16
C SER A 121 -0.94 11.19 2.95
N ARG A 122 -1.76 12.16 3.35
CA ARG A 122 -1.48 13.60 3.18
C ARG A 122 -0.92 14.27 4.42
N ARG A 123 -0.54 13.49 5.44
CA ARG A 123 -0.15 13.98 6.76
C ARG A 123 1.24 13.52 7.16
N THR A 124 1.93 14.34 7.94
CA THR A 124 3.19 13.93 8.59
C THR A 124 2.90 13.08 9.82
N TRP A 125 3.48 11.88 9.85
CA TRP A 125 3.42 10.98 10.99
C TRP A 125 4.57 11.26 11.96
N ASN A 126 4.36 10.93 13.23
CA ASN A 126 5.44 10.96 14.21
C ASN A 126 6.33 9.73 14.04
N VAL A 127 7.65 9.93 13.90
CA VAL A 127 8.62 8.84 13.94
C VAL A 127 8.89 8.51 15.42
N SER A 128 8.33 7.39 15.87
CA SER A 128 8.35 7.01 17.29
C SER A 128 9.54 6.14 17.68
N GLU A 129 10.11 5.41 16.73
CA GLU A 129 11.22 4.49 16.97
C GLU A 129 11.99 4.23 15.67
N VAL A 130 13.32 4.20 15.74
CA VAL A 130 14.21 3.80 14.65
C VAL A 130 15.33 2.93 15.22
N THR A 131 15.59 1.82 14.54
CA THR A 131 16.73 0.92 14.79
C THR A 131 17.46 0.69 13.47
N ASN A 132 18.53 -0.11 13.48
CA ASN A 132 19.28 -0.42 12.26
C ASN A 132 18.44 -1.16 11.18
N SER A 133 17.37 -1.85 11.59
CA SER A 133 16.58 -2.71 10.71
C SER A 133 15.08 -2.48 10.81
N SER A 134 14.61 -1.48 11.56
CA SER A 134 13.19 -1.21 11.74
C SER A 134 12.91 0.27 12.02
N ILE A 135 11.76 0.75 11.53
CA ILE A 135 11.24 2.09 11.79
C ILE A 135 9.75 2.00 12.13
N THR A 136 9.31 2.77 13.14
CA THR A 136 7.91 2.85 13.55
C THR A 136 7.38 4.27 13.46
N PHE A 137 6.29 4.42 12.70
CA PHE A 137 5.49 5.64 12.58
C PHE A 137 4.20 5.52 13.40
N THR A 138 3.79 6.62 14.01
CA THR A 138 2.51 6.73 14.73
C THR A 138 1.75 7.96 14.28
N ILE A 139 0.43 7.85 14.16
CA ILE A 139 -0.46 8.98 13.91
C ILE A 139 -1.59 8.97 14.93
N ARG A 140 -1.93 10.17 15.40
CA ARG A 140 -3.15 10.42 16.16
C ARG A 140 -4.16 11.08 15.24
N ASP A 141 -5.24 10.38 14.98
CA ASP A 141 -6.27 10.80 14.05
C ASP A 141 -7.54 11.17 14.81
N GLU A 142 -7.66 12.45 15.17
CA GLU A 142 -8.80 12.98 15.91
C GLU A 142 -10.11 12.78 15.15
N ALA A 143 -11.22 12.81 15.86
CA ALA A 143 -12.55 12.79 15.25
C ALA A 143 -12.66 13.88 14.17
N ASN A 144 -13.15 13.49 12.99
CA ASN A 144 -13.34 14.37 11.84
C ASN A 144 -12.07 15.04 11.29
N SER A 145 -10.86 14.54 11.61
CA SER A 145 -9.64 14.98 10.92
C SER A 145 -9.75 14.73 9.42
N SER A 146 -10.18 13.54 9.03
CA SER A 146 -10.78 13.27 7.72
C SER A 146 -12.29 13.44 7.85
N MET A 147 -12.90 14.24 6.97
CA MET A 147 -14.33 14.57 7.06
C MET A 147 -15.18 13.28 7.07
N GLY A 148 -16.12 13.20 8.01
CA GLY A 148 -17.10 12.11 8.07
C GLY A 148 -16.69 10.87 8.85
N PHE A 149 -15.49 10.86 9.47
CA PHE A 149 -15.02 9.73 10.28
C PHE A 149 -15.11 10.05 11.78
N PRO A 150 -15.97 9.35 12.55
CA PRO A 150 -16.14 9.62 13.98
C PRO A 150 -14.99 9.04 14.80
N GLY A 151 -14.81 9.62 15.99
CA GLY A 151 -13.91 9.11 17.02
C GLY A 151 -12.43 9.28 16.75
N LEU A 152 -11.68 9.18 17.83
CA LEU A 152 -10.22 9.15 17.82
C LEU A 152 -9.71 7.78 17.37
N VAL A 153 -8.79 7.77 16.41
CA VAL A 153 -8.03 6.58 16.00
C VAL A 153 -6.54 6.79 16.26
N LEU A 154 -5.92 5.79 16.90
CA LEU A 154 -4.47 5.72 17.03
C LEU A 154 -3.94 4.75 15.99
N GLY A 155 -3.21 5.25 14.99
CA GLY A 155 -2.56 4.46 13.94
C GLY A 155 -1.09 4.23 14.24
N LYS A 156 -0.59 3.04 13.91
CA LYS A 156 0.82 2.66 14.01
C LYS A 156 1.22 1.79 12.83
N VAL A 157 2.34 2.14 12.20
CA VAL A 157 3.02 1.36 11.18
C VAL A 157 4.43 1.06 11.63
N THR A 158 4.83 -0.20 11.55
CA THR A 158 6.22 -0.61 11.77
C THR A 158 6.71 -1.33 10.52
N HIS A 159 7.77 -0.79 9.90
CA HIS A 159 8.51 -1.48 8.84
C HIS A 159 9.72 -2.17 9.44
N THR A 160 10.04 -3.35 8.92
CA THR A 160 11.24 -4.12 9.29
C THR A 160 11.89 -4.63 8.01
N ILE A 161 13.21 -4.52 7.94
CA ILE A 161 14.02 -5.04 6.84
C ILE A 161 14.91 -6.14 7.39
N THR A 162 14.87 -7.31 6.76
CA THR A 162 15.79 -8.43 6.99
C THR A 162 16.35 -8.90 5.65
N ALA A 163 17.19 -9.95 5.63
CA ALA A 163 17.81 -10.39 4.39
C ALA A 163 16.76 -10.65 3.28
N ASN A 164 16.87 -9.91 2.18
CA ASN A 164 15.94 -9.91 1.04
C ASN A 164 14.45 -9.73 1.36
N THR A 165 14.10 -9.24 2.56
CA THR A 165 12.70 -9.21 3.02
C THR A 165 12.36 -7.86 3.63
N TRP A 166 11.29 -7.25 3.12
CA TRP A 166 10.62 -6.12 3.74
C TRP A 166 9.29 -6.58 4.34
N SER A 167 9.07 -6.28 5.62
CA SER A 167 7.84 -6.59 6.34
C SER A 167 7.22 -5.31 6.89
N THR A 168 5.90 -5.22 6.78
CA THR A 168 5.13 -4.10 7.33
C THR A 168 4.04 -4.61 8.24
N LYS A 169 3.97 -4.07 9.45
CA LYS A 169 2.87 -4.28 10.39
C LYS A 169 2.06 -2.99 10.50
N LEU A 170 0.83 -3.04 10.01
CA LEU A 170 -0.16 -1.96 10.13
C LEU A 170 -1.09 -2.29 11.31
N SER A 171 -1.34 -1.30 12.17
CA SER A 171 -2.30 -1.44 13.26
C SER A 171 -3.00 -0.12 13.52
N ALA A 172 -4.28 -0.18 13.86
CA ALA A 172 -5.02 0.98 14.30
C ALA A 172 -6.03 0.59 15.36
N ARG A 173 -6.30 1.53 16.26
CA ARG A 173 -7.25 1.36 17.36
C ARG A 173 -8.18 2.56 17.41
N ALA A 174 -9.48 2.29 17.22
CA ALA A 174 -10.54 3.21 17.59
C ALA A 174 -10.62 3.29 19.13
N VAL A 175 -10.59 4.50 19.68
CA VAL A 175 -10.45 4.73 21.12
C VAL A 175 -11.79 4.92 21.82
N ASP A 176 -12.66 5.74 21.23
CA ASP A 176 -13.88 6.23 21.89
C ASP A 176 -15.16 5.98 21.09
N HIS A 177 -15.09 5.82 19.77
CA HIS A 177 -16.23 5.50 18.90
C HIS A 177 -15.85 4.43 17.89
N LYS A 178 -16.81 3.57 17.52
CA LYS A 178 -16.65 2.71 16.35
C LYS A 178 -16.47 3.59 15.11
N THR A 179 -15.62 3.14 14.19
CA THR A 179 -15.28 3.89 12.98
C THR A 179 -14.70 2.92 11.95
N PRO A 180 -14.98 3.08 10.65
CA PRO A 180 -14.43 2.19 9.64
C PRO A 180 -12.91 2.36 9.54
N ILE A 181 -12.18 1.24 9.59
CA ILE A 181 -10.72 1.20 9.43
C ILE A 181 -10.36 0.17 8.35
N MET A 182 -9.56 0.61 7.39
CA MET A 182 -9.03 -0.22 6.31
C MET A 182 -7.69 0.35 5.85
N LEU A 183 -6.60 -0.37 6.13
CA LEU A 183 -5.23 0.12 5.95
C LEU A 183 -4.46 -0.70 4.91
N THR A 184 -3.46 -0.06 4.31
CA THR A 184 -2.49 -0.69 3.40
C THR A 184 -1.19 0.12 3.35
N THR A 185 -0.24 -0.33 2.55
CA THR A 185 0.83 0.49 1.95
C THR A 185 0.59 0.66 0.45
N HIS A 186 1.08 1.75 -0.14
CA HIS A 186 0.81 2.13 -1.52
C HIS A 186 2.05 2.14 -2.49
N PRO A 187 2.98 1.16 -2.44
CA PRO A 187 4.17 1.17 -3.30
C PRO A 187 3.85 0.75 -4.74
N TYR A 188 4.30 1.54 -5.70
CA TYR A 188 4.21 1.24 -7.13
C TYR A 188 5.46 0.50 -7.58
N TRP A 189 5.30 -0.62 -8.29
CA TRP A 189 6.37 -1.55 -8.60
C TRP A 189 6.77 -1.47 -10.08
N ASN A 190 8.08 -1.38 -10.32
CA ASN A 190 8.71 -1.61 -11.61
C ASN A 190 10.01 -2.40 -11.36
N LEU A 191 9.96 -3.72 -11.57
CA LEU A 191 11.07 -4.63 -11.26
C LEU A 191 12.26 -4.49 -12.23
N ASP A 192 12.09 -3.71 -13.29
CA ASP A 192 13.15 -3.36 -14.24
C ASP A 192 13.79 -2.00 -13.90
N ALA A 193 13.23 -1.25 -12.95
CA ALA A 193 13.66 0.09 -12.56
C ALA A 193 13.86 1.01 -13.77
N PHE A 194 12.93 0.96 -14.74
CA PHE A 194 12.97 1.71 -16.01
C PHE A 194 14.24 1.50 -16.86
N ALA A 195 15.01 0.45 -16.58
CA ALA A 195 16.30 0.21 -17.23
C ALA A 195 16.23 -0.83 -18.37
N ASN A 196 15.06 -1.42 -18.62
CA ASN A 196 14.87 -2.36 -19.70
C ASN A 196 14.86 -1.62 -21.05
N PRO A 197 15.78 -1.91 -21.98
CA PRO A 197 15.90 -1.17 -23.24
C PRO A 197 14.75 -1.43 -24.21
N ALA A 198 13.94 -2.49 -23.99
CA ALA A 198 12.81 -2.80 -24.86
C ALA A 198 11.56 -1.97 -24.52
N THR A 199 11.39 -1.58 -23.25
CA THR A 199 10.24 -0.83 -22.76
C THR A 199 10.50 -0.33 -21.33
N ASP A 200 9.96 0.83 -21.01
CA ASP A 200 9.89 1.39 -19.66
C ASP A 200 8.63 0.94 -18.88
N LEU A 201 7.74 0.18 -19.52
CA LEU A 201 6.45 -0.28 -19.01
C LEU A 201 6.55 -1.67 -18.36
N VAL A 202 5.70 -1.93 -17.36
CA VAL A 202 5.58 -3.24 -16.67
C VAL A 202 4.73 -4.26 -17.41
N LEU A 203 4.29 -3.98 -18.64
CA LEU A 203 3.40 -4.90 -19.37
C LEU A 203 4.02 -6.28 -19.60
N ASN A 204 5.36 -6.35 -19.63
CA ASN A 204 6.14 -7.58 -19.74
C ASN A 204 6.37 -8.29 -18.39
N HIS A 205 5.96 -7.69 -17.27
CA HIS A 205 6.05 -8.32 -15.95
C HIS A 205 4.96 -9.38 -15.82
N THR A 206 5.35 -10.52 -15.24
CA THR A 206 4.48 -11.68 -15.02
C THR A 206 3.91 -11.64 -13.61
N LEU A 207 2.59 -11.58 -13.53
CA LEU A 207 1.80 -11.60 -12.30
C LEU A 207 1.14 -12.96 -12.09
N SER A 208 1.10 -13.43 -10.85
CA SER A 208 0.29 -14.57 -10.40
C SER A 208 -0.48 -14.22 -9.15
N LEU A 209 -1.77 -14.59 -9.10
CA LEU A 209 -2.67 -14.42 -7.97
C LEU A 209 -3.33 -15.78 -7.63
N PRO A 210 -2.60 -16.72 -6.98
CA PRO A 210 -3.03 -18.11 -6.85
C PRO A 210 -4.33 -18.32 -6.04
N PHE A 211 -4.75 -17.32 -5.27
CA PHE A 211 -6.00 -17.35 -4.50
C PHE A 211 -7.07 -16.40 -5.03
N GLY A 212 -6.85 -15.78 -6.20
CA GLY A 212 -7.71 -14.75 -6.77
C GLY A 212 -8.89 -15.30 -7.59
N GLU A 213 -9.67 -16.26 -7.08
CA GLU A 213 -10.79 -16.85 -7.84
C GLU A 213 -11.97 -15.88 -8.02
N ARG A 214 -12.10 -14.91 -7.13
CA ARG A 214 -13.18 -13.90 -7.14
C ARG A 214 -12.60 -12.50 -7.07
N MET A 215 -13.37 -11.55 -7.58
CA MET A 215 -13.05 -10.13 -7.52
C MET A 215 -14.16 -9.35 -6.80
N ILE A 216 -13.87 -8.11 -6.41
CA ILE A 216 -14.93 -7.14 -6.09
C ILE A 216 -15.38 -6.50 -7.41
N GLY A 217 -16.66 -6.62 -7.72
CA GLY A 217 -17.27 -5.98 -8.87
C GLY A 217 -17.22 -4.46 -8.74
N ILE A 218 -16.86 -3.78 -9.84
CA ILE A 218 -16.83 -2.33 -9.92
C ILE A 218 -17.78 -1.85 -11.02
N ASP A 219 -18.39 -0.68 -10.82
CA ASP A 219 -19.11 0.02 -11.87
C ASP A 219 -18.18 0.83 -12.78
N GLY A 220 -18.75 1.49 -13.78
CA GLY A 220 -18.00 2.30 -14.73
C GLY A 220 -17.21 3.45 -14.12
N THR A 221 -17.61 3.91 -12.94
CA THR A 221 -16.95 4.96 -12.14
C THR A 221 -15.94 4.40 -11.14
N THR A 222 -15.65 3.10 -11.20
CA THR A 222 -14.73 2.35 -10.31
C THR A 222 -15.22 2.15 -8.88
N GLN A 223 -16.51 2.36 -8.62
CA GLN A 223 -17.12 2.11 -7.32
C GLN A 223 -17.51 0.65 -7.16
N SER A 224 -17.36 0.12 -5.94
CA SER A 224 -17.78 -1.25 -5.64
C SER A 224 -19.30 -1.40 -5.79
N THR A 225 -19.73 -2.41 -6.55
CA THR A 225 -21.15 -2.77 -6.70
C THR A 225 -21.65 -3.68 -5.58
N GLY A 226 -20.73 -4.24 -4.78
CA GLY A 226 -21.01 -5.29 -3.80
C GLY A 226 -21.11 -6.70 -4.39
N GLU A 227 -21.06 -6.85 -5.72
CA GLU A 227 -21.00 -8.16 -6.37
C GLU A 227 -19.61 -8.78 -6.23
N LEU A 228 -19.55 -10.11 -6.15
CA LEU A 228 -18.29 -10.86 -6.07
C LEU A 228 -18.14 -11.79 -7.29
N PRO A 229 -17.94 -11.25 -8.51
CA PRO A 229 -17.85 -12.07 -9.72
C PRO A 229 -16.66 -13.03 -9.64
N LYS A 230 -16.85 -14.22 -10.24
CA LYS A 230 -15.76 -15.17 -10.43
C LYS A 230 -14.88 -14.73 -11.60
N VAL A 231 -13.57 -14.94 -11.47
CA VAL A 231 -12.62 -14.73 -12.55
C VAL A 231 -12.89 -15.71 -13.70
N LYS A 232 -13.16 -15.17 -14.88
CA LYS A 232 -13.37 -15.95 -16.11
C LYS A 232 -12.05 -16.55 -16.55
N LYS A 233 -11.97 -17.89 -16.61
CA LYS A 233 -10.78 -18.61 -17.08
C LYS A 233 -10.39 -18.16 -18.49
N GLY A 234 -9.12 -17.82 -18.68
CA GLY A 234 -8.57 -17.28 -19.92
C GLY A 234 -8.90 -15.81 -20.20
N GLY A 235 -9.67 -15.13 -19.34
CA GLY A 235 -10.03 -13.72 -19.51
C GLY A 235 -8.94 -12.74 -19.08
N VAL A 236 -9.22 -11.44 -19.27
CA VAL A 236 -8.32 -10.32 -18.92
C VAL A 236 -7.84 -10.39 -17.47
N ASN A 237 -8.72 -10.74 -16.53
CA ASN A 237 -8.41 -10.78 -15.10
C ASN A 237 -7.93 -12.15 -14.59
N ASP A 238 -7.70 -13.13 -15.47
CA ASP A 238 -7.22 -14.45 -15.08
C ASP A 238 -5.71 -14.47 -14.82
N PHE A 239 -5.35 -14.25 -13.55
CA PHE A 239 -4.02 -14.44 -12.98
C PHE A 239 -3.94 -15.66 -12.04
N VAL A 240 -5.06 -16.36 -11.86
CA VAL A 240 -5.20 -17.50 -10.95
C VAL A 240 -4.90 -18.82 -11.65
N SER A 241 -5.28 -18.97 -12.92
CA SER A 241 -5.06 -20.22 -13.67
C SER A 241 -3.58 -20.49 -13.95
N LYS A 242 -2.79 -19.43 -14.17
CA LYS A 242 -1.33 -19.49 -14.35
C LYS A 242 -0.72 -18.08 -14.24
N PRO A 243 0.59 -17.97 -13.95
CA PRO A 243 1.31 -16.70 -14.11
C PRO A 243 1.12 -16.14 -15.52
N LYS A 244 0.82 -14.85 -15.63
CA LYS A 244 0.49 -14.17 -16.89
C LYS A 244 1.11 -12.78 -16.91
N GLN A 245 1.67 -12.39 -18.06
CA GLN A 245 2.15 -11.02 -18.27
C GLN A 245 0.98 -10.03 -18.18
N LEU A 246 1.22 -8.88 -17.55
CA LEU A 246 0.19 -7.87 -17.35
C LEU A 246 -0.41 -7.39 -18.69
N GLY A 247 0.42 -7.24 -19.72
CA GLY A 247 0.01 -6.84 -21.06
C GLY A 247 -0.51 -7.96 -21.97
N ALA A 248 -0.57 -9.22 -21.51
CA ALA A 248 -0.93 -10.35 -22.35
C ALA A 248 -2.34 -10.25 -22.97
N SER A 249 -3.22 -9.47 -22.36
CA SER A 249 -4.61 -9.31 -22.78
C SER A 249 -4.90 -7.94 -23.42
N MET A 250 -3.89 -7.15 -23.79
CA MET A 250 -4.11 -5.81 -24.36
C MET A 250 -4.93 -5.77 -25.66
N SER A 251 -4.91 -6.85 -26.44
CA SER A 251 -5.71 -6.99 -27.65
C SER A 251 -7.13 -7.50 -27.39
N ASP A 252 -7.46 -7.88 -26.15
CA ASP A 252 -8.79 -8.34 -25.77
C ASP A 252 -9.75 -7.15 -25.72
N PRO A 253 -10.94 -7.20 -26.34
CA PRO A 253 -11.94 -6.14 -26.23
C PRO A 253 -12.33 -5.81 -24.77
N GLU A 254 -12.27 -6.78 -23.85
CA GLU A 254 -12.54 -6.58 -22.43
C GLU A 254 -11.41 -5.78 -21.72
N TRP A 255 -10.25 -5.55 -22.34
CA TRP A 255 -9.15 -4.75 -21.76
C TRP A 255 -9.55 -3.29 -21.56
N VAL A 256 -10.27 -2.72 -22.53
CA VAL A 256 -10.78 -1.36 -22.47
C VAL A 256 -12.03 -1.34 -21.61
N GLY A 257 -12.01 -0.53 -20.57
CA GLY A 257 -13.03 -0.42 -19.54
C GLY A 257 -12.84 -1.36 -18.35
N ASN A 258 -11.90 -2.30 -18.39
CA ASN A 258 -11.66 -3.26 -17.30
C ASN A 258 -11.39 -2.58 -15.95
N CYS A 259 -10.73 -1.42 -15.99
CA CYS A 259 -10.39 -0.62 -14.82
C CYS A 259 -11.34 0.56 -14.57
N GLY A 260 -12.49 0.62 -15.26
CA GLY A 260 -13.50 1.68 -15.17
C GLY A 260 -13.96 2.13 -16.56
N SER A 261 -15.15 1.69 -16.99
CA SER A 261 -15.66 1.92 -18.35
C SER A 261 -15.93 3.39 -18.68
N ASP A 262 -16.34 4.19 -17.70
CA ASP A 262 -16.78 5.57 -17.95
C ASP A 262 -15.61 6.50 -18.26
N PHE A 263 -14.40 6.07 -17.95
CA PHE A 263 -13.15 6.78 -18.21
C PHE A 263 -12.41 6.27 -19.46
N GLY A 264 -12.92 5.24 -20.14
CA GLY A 264 -12.18 4.55 -21.20
C GLY A 264 -10.89 3.89 -20.69
N CYS A 265 -10.86 3.54 -19.40
CA CYS A 265 -9.66 3.05 -18.72
C CYS A 265 -9.15 1.75 -19.34
N SER A 266 -7.85 1.67 -19.65
CA SER A 266 -7.23 0.48 -20.22
C SER A 266 -6.21 -0.11 -19.24
N GLY A 267 -6.45 -1.35 -18.78
CA GLY A 267 -5.59 -2.03 -17.81
C GLY A 267 -6.34 -2.54 -16.58
N TYR A 268 -5.72 -2.42 -15.41
CA TYR A 268 -6.23 -2.96 -14.15
C TYR A 268 -6.44 -1.84 -13.12
N ASN A 269 -7.51 -1.94 -12.35
CA ASN A 269 -7.80 -1.12 -11.17
C ASN A 269 -8.80 -1.88 -10.28
N ASN A 270 -8.55 -3.17 -10.10
CA ASN A 270 -9.54 -4.10 -9.58
C ASN A 270 -9.00 -4.80 -8.35
N GLN A 271 -9.92 -5.32 -7.53
CA GLN A 271 -9.58 -6.07 -6.32
C GLN A 271 -9.89 -7.55 -6.51
N TRP A 272 -8.90 -8.39 -6.28
CA TRP A 272 -9.05 -9.83 -6.12
C TRP A 272 -9.23 -10.17 -4.65
N ILE A 273 -10.12 -11.12 -4.36
CA ILE A 273 -10.31 -11.69 -3.03
C ILE A 273 -9.26 -12.79 -2.83
N VAL A 274 -8.70 -12.90 -1.63
CA VAL A 274 -7.75 -13.95 -1.28
C VAL A 274 -8.51 -15.19 -0.77
N ASP A 275 -8.97 -16.03 -1.69
CA ASP A 275 -9.77 -17.24 -1.42
C ASP A 275 -8.93 -18.45 -0.99
N ARG A 276 -8.20 -18.32 0.13
CA ARG A 276 -7.32 -19.39 0.65
C ARG A 276 -7.87 -20.20 1.83
N GLY A 277 -9.09 -19.90 2.29
CA GLY A 277 -9.74 -20.54 3.44
C GLY A 277 -9.09 -20.21 4.79
N THR A 278 -7.85 -20.66 5.00
CA THR A 278 -7.02 -20.38 6.19
C THR A 278 -5.76 -19.60 5.81
N LEU A 279 -5.26 -18.78 6.73
CA LEU A 279 -3.98 -18.08 6.54
C LEU A 279 -2.83 -19.10 6.42
N ASP A 280 -2.33 -19.29 5.21
CA ASP A 280 -1.09 -20.00 4.90
C ASP A 280 0.04 -18.95 4.77
N LYS A 281 1.07 -19.06 5.61
CA LYS A 281 2.21 -18.13 5.64
C LYS A 281 3.34 -18.56 4.70
N ASP A 282 3.28 -19.77 4.17
CA ASP A 282 4.34 -20.34 3.33
C ASP A 282 4.02 -20.20 1.84
N LYS A 283 2.81 -19.71 1.50
CA LYS A 283 2.40 -19.45 0.13
C LYS A 283 2.16 -17.96 -0.11
N PRO A 284 2.81 -17.37 -1.13
CA PRO A 284 2.52 -15.99 -1.51
C PRO A 284 1.10 -15.89 -2.08
N ILE A 285 0.42 -14.80 -1.76
CA ILE A 285 -0.89 -14.48 -2.32
C ILE A 285 -0.82 -13.70 -3.63
N ALA A 286 0.36 -13.12 -3.91
CA ALA A 286 0.71 -12.55 -5.19
C ALA A 286 2.20 -12.76 -5.47
N THR A 287 2.54 -12.95 -6.73
CA THR A 287 3.92 -12.97 -7.20
C THR A 287 4.02 -12.07 -8.43
N LEU A 288 4.93 -11.09 -8.40
CA LEU A 288 5.33 -10.29 -9.56
C LEU A 288 6.76 -10.64 -9.95
N SER A 289 7.05 -10.75 -11.23
CA SER A 289 8.39 -11.10 -11.71
C SER A 289 8.72 -10.42 -13.03
N SER A 290 10.00 -10.14 -13.25
CA SER A 290 10.52 -9.71 -14.54
C SER A 290 11.56 -10.70 -15.07
N ASP A 291 11.33 -11.16 -16.29
CA ASP A 291 12.28 -12.01 -17.01
C ASP A 291 13.50 -11.25 -17.53
N TRP A 292 13.50 -9.92 -17.52
CA TRP A 292 14.65 -9.12 -17.91
C TRP A 292 15.61 -8.94 -16.74
N SER A 293 15.13 -8.34 -15.64
CA SER A 293 15.97 -8.14 -14.45
C SER A 293 16.20 -9.45 -13.68
N GLY A 294 15.31 -10.43 -13.79
CA GLY A 294 15.32 -11.63 -12.95
C GLY A 294 14.90 -11.39 -11.50
N ILE A 295 14.39 -10.19 -11.20
CA ILE A 295 13.84 -9.88 -9.88
C ILE A 295 12.46 -10.51 -9.79
N LYS A 296 12.21 -11.17 -8.65
CA LYS A 296 10.93 -11.76 -8.28
C LYS A 296 10.53 -11.21 -6.92
N TRP A 297 9.28 -10.75 -6.83
CA TRP A 297 8.67 -10.27 -5.60
C TRP A 297 7.50 -11.19 -5.22
N ASP A 298 7.64 -11.83 -4.07
CA ASP A 298 6.60 -12.69 -3.48
C ASP A 298 5.95 -11.97 -2.31
N LEU A 299 4.62 -11.98 -2.28
CA LEU A 299 3.84 -11.21 -1.34
C LEU A 299 3.04 -12.10 -0.40
N TYR A 300 3.27 -11.92 0.89
CA TYR A 300 2.57 -12.61 1.97
C TYR A 300 1.82 -11.58 2.79
N SER A 301 0.57 -11.89 3.13
CA SER A 301 -0.29 -10.96 3.86
C SER A 301 -1.31 -11.71 4.68
N ASP A 302 -1.90 -11.06 5.68
CA ASP A 302 -3.06 -11.51 6.45
C ASP A 302 -4.38 -10.88 5.98
N GLN A 303 -4.31 -10.06 4.92
CA GLN A 303 -5.45 -9.32 4.38
C GLN A 303 -6.36 -10.17 3.48
N ALA A 304 -7.59 -9.69 3.29
CA ALA A 304 -8.66 -10.43 2.59
C ALA A 304 -8.67 -10.21 1.08
N GLY A 305 -7.96 -9.19 0.58
CA GLY A 305 -7.93 -8.87 -0.84
C GLY A 305 -6.64 -8.19 -1.26
N VAL A 306 -6.40 -8.23 -2.57
CA VAL A 306 -5.29 -7.57 -3.25
C VAL A 306 -5.86 -6.72 -4.39
N VAL A 307 -5.50 -5.45 -4.44
CA VAL A 307 -5.81 -4.59 -5.58
C VAL A 307 -4.62 -4.59 -6.51
N VAL A 308 -4.90 -4.77 -7.81
CA VAL A 308 -3.93 -4.54 -8.88
C VAL A 308 -4.37 -3.32 -9.66
N TYR A 309 -3.51 -2.31 -9.68
CA TYR A 309 -3.72 -1.08 -10.42
C TYR A 309 -2.56 -0.84 -11.38
N SER A 310 -2.85 -0.60 -12.66
CA SER A 310 -1.84 -0.45 -13.72
C SER A 310 -1.63 1.01 -14.16
N CYS A 311 -1.85 1.98 -13.27
CA CYS A 311 -1.40 3.37 -13.44
C CYS A 311 -1.99 4.15 -14.61
N PHE A 312 -3.20 3.79 -15.08
CA PHE A 312 -3.85 4.47 -16.22
C PHE A 312 -3.94 6.01 -16.06
N TRP A 313 -4.20 6.50 -14.85
CA TRP A 313 -4.36 7.94 -14.56
C TRP A 313 -3.03 8.68 -14.36
N MET A 314 -1.89 8.01 -14.49
CA MET A 314 -0.56 8.60 -14.34
C MET A 314 0.03 9.06 -15.68
N GLY A 315 -0.81 9.26 -16.71
CA GLY A 315 -0.41 9.86 -17.98
C GLY A 315 0.12 8.87 -19.03
N GLY A 316 -0.04 7.56 -18.83
CA GLY A 316 0.27 6.53 -19.83
C GLY A 316 1.75 6.29 -20.12
N THR A 317 2.66 7.07 -19.54
CA THR A 317 4.12 6.86 -19.60
C THR A 317 4.63 5.87 -18.55
N SER A 318 3.74 5.38 -17.71
CA SER A 318 3.98 4.38 -16.68
C SER A 318 2.81 3.42 -16.68
N LEU A 319 2.88 2.33 -17.45
CA LEU A 319 2.22 1.13 -16.98
C LEU A 319 3.13 0.65 -15.87
N ASP A 320 2.84 1.05 -14.65
CA ASP A 320 3.47 0.54 -13.43
C ASP A 320 2.46 -0.34 -12.71
N THR A 321 2.92 -1.35 -11.97
CA THR A 321 2.00 -2.24 -11.26
C THR A 321 1.92 -1.81 -9.83
N PHE A 322 0.74 -1.46 -9.38
CA PHE A 322 0.46 -1.23 -7.99
C PHE A 322 -0.25 -2.46 -7.43
N ILE A 323 0.36 -3.13 -6.45
CA ILE A 323 -0.21 -4.29 -5.75
C ILE A 323 -0.30 -3.93 -4.27
N PHE A 324 -1.51 -3.80 -3.75
CA PHE A 324 -1.71 -3.51 -2.33
C PHE A 324 -2.86 -4.30 -1.74
N HIS A 325 -2.90 -4.35 -0.42
CA HIS A 325 -3.84 -5.20 0.29
C HIS A 325 -4.92 -4.38 0.96
N LEU A 326 -6.16 -4.88 0.93
CA LEU A 326 -7.22 -4.22 1.66
C LEU A 326 -7.50 -4.91 2.99
N GLY A 327 -7.46 -4.07 4.03
CA GLY A 327 -8.01 -4.28 5.36
C GLY A 327 -9.27 -5.15 5.37
N ARG A 328 -9.36 -6.11 6.30
CA ARG A 328 -10.68 -6.49 6.82
C ARG A 328 -11.30 -5.24 7.46
N MET A 329 -12.55 -4.91 7.12
CA MET A 329 -13.26 -3.82 7.79
C MET A 329 -13.35 -4.17 9.29
N LEU A 330 -12.59 -3.43 10.10
CA LEU A 330 -12.69 -3.51 11.55
C LEU A 330 -13.73 -2.48 11.96
N THR A 331 -14.84 -2.95 12.53
CA THR A 331 -15.89 -2.14 13.16
C THR A 331 -15.69 -2.08 14.66
#